data_AF-A0A6L8V3F9-F1
#
_entry.id   AF-A0A6L8V3F9-F1
#
_cell.length_a   1.000
_cell.length_b   1.000
_cell.length_c   1.000
_cell.angle_alpha   90.00
_cell.angle_beta   90.00
_cell.angle_gamma   90.00
#
_symmetry.space_group_name_H-M   'P 1'
#
loop_
_entity.id
_entity.type
_entity.pdbx_description
1 polymer ?
#
loop_
_entity_poly.entity_id
_entity_poly.type
_entity_poly.pdbx_seq_one_letter_code
_entity_poly.pdbx_strand_id
1 'polypeptide(L)'
;MASATRYYLGLIPEVLNPIALTYEWFGVLWLEEANRFPVIVGYWFCKEKSEVIHKAQQAGYTKWTEISEHYVIMNMYRSIRNKQKEQDWEKRSRLSIRLNFTAPWKDVPSGLYVIKSRDSFPLHASAICKKKFFLWLEHAAVCETEQELQAFIRRVQREHHLGRTIKARSYHESH
;
A
#
# COMPACT_ATOMS: atom_id res chain seq x y z
N MET A 1 1.67 -30.09 -28.47
CA MET A 1 1.80 -30.45 -27.05
C MET A 1 1.73 -29.16 -26.23
N ALA A 2 0.69 -28.96 -25.43
CA ALA A 2 0.65 -27.80 -24.54
C ALA A 2 1.73 -27.99 -23.47
N SER A 3 2.69 -27.06 -23.39
CA SER A 3 3.67 -27.03 -22.31
C SER A 3 2.92 -27.00 -20.98
N ALA A 4 3.23 -27.93 -20.07
CA ALA A 4 2.65 -27.92 -18.74
C ALA A 4 2.94 -26.56 -18.06
N THR A 5 1.91 -25.91 -17.54
CA THR A 5 2.07 -24.64 -16.80
C THR A 5 2.99 -24.87 -15.61
N ARG A 6 4.12 -24.14 -15.59
CA ARG A 6 5.08 -24.20 -14.50
C ARG A 6 4.85 -23.02 -13.57
N TYR A 7 4.60 -23.33 -12.30
CA TYR A 7 4.51 -22.33 -11.24
C TYR A 7 5.83 -22.25 -10.50
N TYR A 8 6.16 -21.04 -10.09
CA TYR A 8 7.31 -20.74 -9.24
C TYR A 8 6.85 -19.97 -8.02
N LEU A 9 7.41 -20.31 -6.87
CA LEU A 9 7.14 -19.63 -5.60
C LEU A 9 8.43 -18.99 -5.11
N GLY A 10 8.42 -17.67 -4.98
CA GLY A 10 9.50 -16.88 -4.41
C GLY A 10 9.17 -16.47 -2.99
N LEU A 11 10.13 -16.62 -2.08
CA LEU A 11 9.97 -16.33 -0.66
C LEU A 11 11.14 -15.48 -0.17
N ILE A 12 10.85 -14.32 0.42
CA ILE A 12 11.87 -13.46 1.05
C ILE A 12 11.36 -12.89 2.38
N PRO A 13 12.22 -12.79 3.41
CA PRO A 13 11.86 -12.18 4.68
C PRO A 13 12.01 -10.65 4.64
N GLU A 14 11.54 -10.01 5.70
CA GLU A 14 11.81 -8.59 6.03
C GLU A 14 11.37 -7.59 4.95
N VAL A 15 10.21 -7.82 4.35
CA VAL A 15 9.62 -6.91 3.37
C VAL A 15 8.37 -6.25 3.96
N LEU A 16 8.20 -4.97 3.71
CA LEU A 16 7.07 -4.21 4.23
C LEU A 16 5.74 -4.77 3.69
N ASN A 17 4.88 -5.24 4.60
CA ASN A 17 3.46 -5.39 4.36
C ASN A 17 2.80 -4.00 4.42
N PRO A 18 2.28 -3.48 3.29
CA PRO A 18 1.78 -2.12 3.23
C PRO A 18 0.44 -1.92 3.92
N ILE A 19 -0.25 -2.99 4.31
CA ILE A 19 -1.54 -2.93 5.00
C ILE A 19 -1.31 -2.95 6.51
N ALA A 20 -0.49 -3.89 6.99
CA ALA A 20 -0.18 -4.01 8.42
C ALA A 20 0.85 -2.98 8.90
N LEU A 21 1.64 -2.43 7.97
CA LEU A 21 2.78 -1.54 8.24
C LEU A 21 3.81 -2.22 9.16
N THR A 22 4.12 -3.48 8.84
CA THR A 22 5.09 -4.35 9.53
C THR A 22 5.97 -5.05 8.49
N TYR A 23 7.21 -5.37 8.86
CA TYR A 23 8.10 -6.17 8.01
C TYR A 23 7.81 -7.66 8.23
N GLU A 24 7.48 -8.34 7.16
CA GLU A 24 6.92 -9.69 7.16
C GLU A 24 7.59 -10.55 6.08
N TRP A 25 7.32 -11.86 6.11
CA TRP A 25 7.64 -12.73 4.98
C TRP A 25 6.76 -12.38 3.81
N PHE A 26 7.39 -12.11 2.67
CA PHE A 26 6.72 -11.91 1.40
C PHE A 26 6.86 -13.17 0.55
N GLY A 27 5.71 -13.66 0.08
CA GLY A 27 5.62 -14.69 -0.93
C GLY A 27 5.01 -14.18 -2.21
N VAL A 28 5.54 -14.61 -3.35
CA VAL A 28 4.96 -14.36 -4.66
C VAL A 28 4.96 -15.64 -5.49
N LEU A 29 3.81 -15.96 -6.04
CA LEU A 29 3.62 -17.07 -6.96
C LEU A 29 3.42 -16.51 -8.36
N TRP A 30 4.19 -17.02 -9.31
CA TRP A 30 4.05 -16.65 -10.71
C TRP A 30 4.14 -17.87 -11.62
N LEU A 31 3.66 -17.70 -12.84
CA LEU A 31 3.87 -18.65 -13.92
C LEU A 31 4.76 -18.04 -14.99
N GLU A 32 5.57 -18.88 -15.61
CA GLU A 32 6.38 -18.52 -16.77
C GLU A 32 5.71 -19.08 -18.02
N GLU A 33 5.33 -18.20 -18.95
CA GLU A 33 4.91 -18.61 -20.28
C GLU A 33 6.09 -18.44 -21.24
N ALA A 34 6.23 -19.36 -22.20
CA ALA A 34 7.31 -19.28 -23.19
C ALA A 34 7.34 -17.90 -23.87
N ASN A 35 8.51 -17.25 -23.83
CA ASN A 35 8.76 -15.92 -24.40
C ASN A 35 7.91 -14.76 -23.83
N ARG A 36 7.47 -14.86 -22.57
CA ARG A 36 6.71 -13.78 -21.91
C ARG A 36 7.26 -13.42 -20.54
N PHE A 37 6.94 -12.20 -20.11
CA PHE A 37 7.19 -11.74 -18.75
C PHE A 37 6.45 -12.63 -17.73
N PRO A 38 7.03 -12.86 -16.54
CA PRO A 38 6.40 -13.65 -15.50
C PRO A 38 5.06 -13.05 -15.10
N VAL A 39 4.03 -13.89 -15.03
CA VAL A 39 2.67 -13.49 -14.64
C VAL A 39 2.45 -13.84 -13.18
N ILE A 40 2.35 -12.81 -12.33
CA ILE A 40 2.04 -12.98 -10.91
C ILE A 40 0.58 -13.44 -10.77
N VAL A 41 0.39 -14.59 -10.15
CA VAL A 41 -0.94 -15.19 -9.91
C VAL A 41 -1.35 -15.17 -8.45
N GLY A 42 -0.41 -14.93 -7.53
CA GLY A 42 -0.70 -14.77 -6.11
C GLY A 42 0.46 -14.12 -5.39
N TYR A 43 0.18 -13.39 -4.32
CA TYR A 43 1.20 -12.91 -3.39
C TYR A 43 0.61 -12.77 -2.00
N TRP A 44 1.46 -12.92 -0.98
CA TRP A 44 1.04 -12.91 0.41
C TRP A 44 2.11 -12.28 1.29
N PHE A 45 1.64 -11.64 2.36
CA PHE A 45 2.46 -11.25 3.50
C PHE A 45 2.02 -12.07 4.72
N CYS A 46 2.98 -12.67 5.42
CA CYS A 46 2.74 -13.52 6.58
C CYS A 46 3.87 -13.37 7.61
N LYS A 47 3.60 -13.73 8.86
CA LYS A 47 4.63 -13.63 9.92
C LYS A 47 5.70 -14.70 9.76
N GLU A 48 5.34 -15.84 9.20
CA GLU A 48 6.23 -16.99 8.99
C GLU A 48 6.24 -17.46 7.54
N LYS A 49 7.36 -18.03 7.09
CA LYS A 49 7.50 -18.66 5.77
C LYS A 49 6.47 -19.77 5.54
N SER A 50 6.22 -20.59 6.57
CA SER A 50 5.27 -21.71 6.57
C SER A 50 3.84 -21.26 6.23
N GLU A 51 3.41 -20.13 6.77
CA GLU A 51 2.09 -19.55 6.53
C GLU A 51 1.90 -19.13 5.06
N VAL A 52 2.94 -18.59 4.42
CA VAL A 52 2.92 -18.25 3.00
C VAL A 52 2.65 -19.48 2.14
N ILE A 53 3.38 -20.58 2.42
CA ILE A 53 3.23 -21.85 1.73
C ILE A 53 1.80 -22.38 1.93
N HIS A 54 1.29 -22.32 3.16
CA HIS A 54 -0.08 -22.76 3.46
C HIS A 54 -1.13 -21.95 2.69
N LYS A 55 -0.99 -20.61 2.61
CA LYS A 55 -1.90 -19.76 1.83
C LYS A 55 -1.85 -20.07 0.33
N ALA A 56 -0.68 -20.37 -0.22
CA ALA A 56 -0.58 -20.80 -1.62
C ALA A 56 -1.34 -22.11 -1.86
N GLN A 57 -1.24 -23.06 -0.93
CA GLN A 57 -2.00 -24.33 -0.97
C GLN A 57 -3.51 -24.11 -0.88
N GLN A 58 -3.96 -23.26 0.05
CA GLN A 58 -5.37 -22.91 0.20
C GLN A 58 -5.93 -22.21 -1.04
N ALA A 59 -5.11 -21.46 -1.78
CA ALA A 59 -5.47 -20.84 -3.04
C ALA A 59 -5.52 -21.83 -4.23
N GLY A 60 -5.29 -23.13 -4.00
CA GLY A 60 -5.41 -24.19 -5.00
C GLY A 60 -4.12 -24.53 -5.74
N TYR A 61 -3.00 -23.90 -5.38
CA TYR A 61 -1.69 -24.23 -5.95
C TYR A 61 -1.04 -25.32 -5.12
N THR A 62 -0.69 -26.46 -5.72
CA THR A 62 -0.10 -27.59 -4.97
C THR A 62 1.25 -28.05 -5.53
N LYS A 63 1.65 -27.52 -6.70
CA LYS A 63 2.92 -27.83 -7.36
C LYS A 63 3.56 -26.54 -7.84
N TRP A 64 4.77 -26.27 -7.35
CA TRP A 64 5.60 -25.15 -7.77
C TRP A 64 7.08 -25.50 -7.60
N THR A 65 7.94 -24.76 -8.26
CA THR A 65 9.37 -24.74 -8.00
C THR A 65 9.68 -23.56 -7.07
N GLU A 66 10.25 -23.83 -5.89
CA GLU A 66 10.69 -22.74 -5.01
C GLU A 66 11.92 -22.05 -5.61
N ILE A 67 11.90 -20.72 -5.66
CA ILE A 67 12.98 -19.87 -6.15
C ILE A 67 13.42 -18.98 -5.00
N SER A 68 14.74 -18.89 -4.79
CA SER A 68 15.36 -18.08 -3.73
C SER A 68 16.14 -16.87 -4.27
N GLU A 69 16.02 -16.59 -5.57
CA GLU A 69 16.73 -15.49 -6.23
C GLU A 69 16.16 -14.14 -5.79
N HIS A 70 16.80 -13.56 -4.78
CA HIS A 70 16.35 -12.34 -4.12
C HIS A 70 16.03 -11.20 -5.09
N TYR A 71 16.87 -11.00 -6.12
CA TYR A 71 16.66 -9.96 -7.13
C TYR A 71 15.34 -10.12 -7.89
N VAL A 72 15.02 -11.36 -8.32
CA VAL A 72 13.79 -11.67 -9.06
C VAL A 72 12.57 -11.37 -8.20
N ILE A 73 12.59 -11.84 -6.95
CA ILE A 73 11.48 -11.72 -6.00
C ILE A 73 11.25 -10.25 -5.62
N MET A 74 12.33 -9.51 -5.34
CA MET A 74 12.26 -8.08 -5.03
C MET A 74 11.74 -7.25 -6.20
N ASN A 75 12.06 -7.61 -7.44
CA ASN A 75 11.50 -6.94 -8.61
C ASN A 75 9.99 -7.15 -8.71
N MET A 76 9.50 -8.36 -8.41
CA MET A 76 8.05 -8.63 -8.38
C MET A 76 7.36 -7.86 -7.24
N TYR A 77 7.94 -7.87 -6.04
CA TYR A 77 7.47 -7.05 -4.93
C TYR A 77 7.37 -5.56 -5.32
N ARG A 78 8.44 -5.00 -5.91
CA ARG A 78 8.46 -3.60 -6.38
C ARG A 78 7.40 -3.33 -7.43
N SER A 79 7.18 -4.25 -8.38
CA SER A 79 6.11 -4.12 -9.38
C SER A 79 4.73 -4.03 -8.74
N ILE A 80 4.44 -4.90 -7.77
CA ILE A 80 3.20 -4.87 -6.99
C ILE A 80 3.07 -3.55 -6.22
N ARG A 81 4.13 -3.13 -5.51
CA ARG A 81 4.12 -1.89 -4.73
C ARG A 81 3.94 -0.65 -5.58
N ASN A 82 4.52 -0.61 -6.78
CA ASN A 82 4.35 0.53 -7.69
C ASN A 82 2.89 0.65 -8.14
N LYS A 83 2.26 -0.46 -8.55
CA LYS A 83 0.83 -0.46 -8.89
C LYS A 83 -0.05 -0.06 -7.70
N GLN A 84 0.25 -0.54 -6.50
CA GLN A 84 -0.47 -0.13 -5.29
C GLN A 84 -0.31 1.36 -5.00
N LYS A 85 0.91 1.91 -5.11
CA LYS A 85 1.19 3.34 -4.92
C LYS A 85 0.43 4.21 -5.92
N GLU A 86 0.32 3.77 -7.18
CA GLU A 86 -0.50 4.44 -8.20
C GLU A 86 -1.98 4.41 -7.85
N GLN A 87 -2.50 3.23 -7.49
CA GLN A 87 -3.90 3.07 -7.07
C GLN A 87 -4.25 3.91 -5.84
N ASP A 88 -3.41 3.91 -4.81
CA ASP A 88 -3.58 4.71 -3.60
C ASP A 88 -3.55 6.21 -3.90
N TRP A 89 -2.73 6.63 -4.87
CA TRP A 89 -2.66 8.02 -5.30
C TRP A 89 -3.90 8.46 -6.08
N GLU A 90 -4.40 7.62 -6.98
CA GLU A 90 -5.52 7.94 -7.87
C GLU A 90 -6.90 7.76 -7.22
N LYS A 91 -7.00 6.88 -6.22
CA LYS A 91 -8.27 6.55 -5.58
C LYS A 91 -8.82 7.70 -4.74
N ARG A 92 -9.70 8.47 -5.37
CA ARG A 92 -10.51 9.50 -4.70
C ARG A 92 -11.78 8.90 -4.15
N SER A 93 -12.13 9.23 -2.92
CA SER A 93 -13.37 8.76 -2.32
C SER A 93 -13.96 9.77 -1.35
N ARG A 94 -15.29 9.82 -1.31
CA ARG A 94 -16.01 10.60 -0.32
C ARG A 94 -16.08 9.82 0.99
N LEU A 95 -15.61 10.43 2.07
CA LEU A 95 -15.72 9.85 3.41
C LEU A 95 -17.16 9.99 3.94
N SER A 96 -17.49 9.21 4.97
CA SER A 96 -18.81 9.27 5.60
C SER A 96 -19.15 10.70 6.05
N ILE A 97 -20.35 11.17 5.72
CA ILE A 97 -20.83 12.52 6.09
C ILE A 97 -20.83 12.69 7.62
N ARG A 98 -21.05 11.61 8.37
CA ARG A 98 -21.02 11.63 9.85
C ARG A 98 -19.69 12.15 10.38
N LEU A 99 -18.57 11.83 9.71
CA LEU A 99 -17.25 12.26 10.13
C LEU A 99 -17.10 13.77 10.16
N ASN A 100 -17.84 14.53 9.33
CA ASN A 100 -17.78 15.99 9.32
C ASN A 100 -18.31 16.62 10.62
N PHE A 101 -19.11 15.88 11.39
CA PHE A 101 -19.75 16.35 12.63
C PHE A 101 -19.13 15.75 13.89
N THR A 102 -18.16 14.85 13.74
CA THR A 102 -17.41 14.25 14.86
C THR A 102 -16.01 14.85 14.95
N ALA A 103 -15.37 14.71 16.11
CA ALA A 103 -13.95 14.97 16.21
C ALA A 103 -13.17 14.05 15.23
N PRO A 104 -12.07 14.52 14.64
CA PRO A 104 -11.54 15.88 14.79
C PRO A 104 -12.17 16.93 13.86
N TRP A 105 -13.02 16.53 12.91
CA TRP A 105 -13.41 17.39 11.78
C TRP A 105 -14.45 18.46 12.06
N LYS A 106 -15.27 18.28 13.11
CA LYS A 106 -16.36 19.20 13.47
C LYS A 106 -15.90 20.67 13.47
N ASP A 107 -14.78 20.94 14.14
CA ASP A 107 -14.28 22.30 14.38
C ASP A 107 -13.09 22.68 13.47
N VAL A 108 -12.70 21.78 12.56
CA VAL A 108 -11.60 22.03 11.62
C VAL A 108 -12.11 22.90 10.46
N PRO A 109 -11.44 24.00 10.09
CA PRO A 109 -11.84 24.81 8.94
C PRO A 109 -11.84 24.04 7.62
N SER A 110 -12.55 24.52 6.60
CA SER A 110 -12.41 23.96 5.26
C SER A 110 -10.98 24.14 4.75
N GLY A 111 -10.45 23.15 4.03
CA GLY A 111 -9.06 23.14 3.56
C GLY A 111 -8.56 21.73 3.28
N LEU A 112 -7.30 21.64 2.83
CA LEU A 112 -6.61 20.38 2.60
C LEU A 112 -5.72 20.05 3.78
N TYR A 113 -5.83 18.83 4.28
CA TYR A 113 -5.11 18.33 5.44
C TYR A 113 -4.37 17.05 5.08
N VAL A 114 -3.17 16.87 5.62
CA VAL A 114 -2.46 15.59 5.55
C VAL A 114 -2.51 14.95 6.93
N ILE A 115 -3.09 13.75 6.99
CA ILE A 115 -3.23 12.96 8.22
C ILE A 115 -2.29 11.77 8.13
N LYS A 116 -1.59 11.51 9.23
CA LYS A 116 -0.81 10.29 9.44
C LYS A 116 -1.64 9.29 10.23
N SER A 117 -1.56 8.01 9.89
CA SER A 117 -2.24 6.94 10.67
C SER A 117 -1.58 6.65 12.02
N ARG A 118 -0.31 7.03 12.20
CA ARG A 118 0.48 6.85 13.42
C ARG A 118 1.67 7.83 13.43
N ASP A 119 2.38 7.91 14.55
CA ASP A 119 3.52 8.83 14.69
C ASP A 119 4.88 8.22 14.33
N SER A 120 4.97 6.90 14.25
CA SER A 120 6.17 6.17 13.82
C SER A 120 6.08 5.71 12.36
N PHE A 121 7.22 5.56 11.71
CA PHE A 121 7.31 4.92 10.40
C PHE A 121 7.41 3.39 10.54
N PRO A 122 6.91 2.61 9.56
CA PRO A 122 6.13 3.04 8.39
C PRO A 122 4.69 3.45 8.75
N LEU A 123 4.09 4.34 7.96
CA LEU A 123 2.75 4.88 8.19
C LEU A 123 1.94 5.07 6.90
N HIS A 124 0.62 5.16 7.03
CA HIS A 124 -0.24 5.67 5.98
C HIS A 124 -0.38 7.19 6.10
N ALA A 125 -0.17 7.89 5.00
CA ALA A 125 -0.47 9.30 4.85
C ALA A 125 -1.71 9.45 3.97
N SER A 126 -2.65 10.30 4.39
CA SER A 126 -3.89 10.58 3.67
C SER A 126 -4.06 12.09 3.50
N ALA A 127 -4.22 12.55 2.26
CA ALA A 127 -4.60 13.91 1.94
C ALA A 127 -6.13 13.99 1.91
N ILE A 128 -6.70 14.74 2.86
CA ILE A 128 -8.14 14.89 3.04
C ILE A 128 -8.56 16.33 2.78
N CYS A 129 -9.43 16.53 1.80
CA CYS A 129 -10.03 17.82 1.49
C CYS A 129 -11.34 17.97 2.26
N LYS A 130 -11.37 18.91 3.20
CA LYS A 130 -12.58 19.34 3.89
C LYS A 130 -13.24 20.49 3.14
N LYS A 131 -14.48 20.26 2.73
CA LYS A 131 -15.44 21.28 2.31
C LYS A 131 -16.52 21.40 3.38
N LYS A 132 -17.36 22.44 3.32
CA LYS A 132 -18.37 22.80 4.34
C LYS A 132 -19.08 21.61 5.00
N PHE A 133 -19.54 20.65 4.21
CA PHE A 133 -20.27 19.47 4.69
C PHE A 133 -19.67 18.12 4.27
N PHE A 134 -18.49 18.13 3.62
CA PHE A 134 -17.94 16.93 2.99
C PHE A 134 -16.45 16.80 3.26
N LEU A 135 -16.04 15.56 3.49
CA LEU A 135 -14.65 15.16 3.58
C LEU A 135 -14.36 14.23 2.40
N TRP A 136 -13.30 14.54 1.66
CA TRP A 136 -12.85 13.77 0.52
C TRP A 136 -11.44 13.26 0.81
N LEU A 137 -11.24 11.95 0.73
CA LEU A 137 -9.91 11.39 0.58
C LEU A 137 -9.49 11.64 -0.87
N GLU A 138 -8.52 12.54 -1.06
CA GLU A 138 -8.02 12.92 -2.39
C GLU A 138 -6.86 12.03 -2.81
N HIS A 139 -5.92 11.75 -1.89
CA HIS A 139 -4.75 10.92 -2.16
C HIS A 139 -4.36 10.15 -0.90
N ALA A 140 -3.80 8.95 -1.08
CA ALA A 140 -3.15 8.20 -0.02
C ALA A 140 -1.75 7.76 -0.45
N ALA A 141 -0.91 7.46 0.54
CA ALA A 141 0.38 6.82 0.34
C ALA A 141 0.79 6.03 1.60
N VAL A 142 1.62 5.01 1.40
CA VAL A 142 2.42 4.41 2.47
C VAL A 142 3.80 5.06 2.45
N CYS A 143 4.25 5.55 3.59
CA CYS A 143 5.55 6.17 3.78
C CYS A 143 6.37 5.33 4.76
N GLU A 144 7.56 4.89 4.34
CA GLU A 144 8.52 4.16 5.16
C GLU A 144 9.48 5.10 5.91
N THR A 145 9.57 6.34 5.46
CA THR A 145 10.48 7.34 6.02
C THR A 145 9.86 8.74 6.02
N GLU A 146 10.45 9.64 6.81
CA GLU A 146 10.09 11.06 6.82
C GLU A 146 10.30 11.70 5.44
N GLN A 147 11.35 11.32 4.72
CA GLN A 147 11.65 11.84 3.39
C GLN A 147 10.52 11.50 2.41
N GLU A 148 9.96 10.29 2.49
CA GLU A 148 8.81 9.87 1.68
C GLU A 148 7.54 10.62 2.05
N LEU A 149 7.28 10.85 3.34
CA LEU A 149 6.14 11.66 3.79
C LEU A 149 6.25 13.09 3.26
N GLN A 150 7.42 13.70 3.35
CA GLN A 150 7.65 15.04 2.81
C GLN A 150 7.51 15.08 1.29
N ALA A 151 7.92 14.02 0.58
CA ALA A 151 7.71 13.92 -0.86
C ALA A 151 6.21 13.82 -1.21
N PHE A 152 5.44 13.05 -0.45
CA PHE A 152 3.99 12.97 -0.58
C PHE A 152 3.34 14.35 -0.37
N ILE A 153 3.65 15.04 0.73
CA ILE A 153 3.13 16.39 1.03
C ILE A 153 3.44 17.36 -0.11
N ARG A 154 4.69 17.40 -0.60
CA ARG A 154 5.08 18.25 -1.73
C ARG A 154 4.33 17.90 -3.02
N ARG A 155 4.07 16.62 -3.28
CA ARG A 155 3.29 16.21 -4.45
C ARG A 155 1.85 16.69 -4.34
N VAL A 156 1.23 16.53 -3.17
CA VAL A 156 -0.13 17.02 -2.89
C VAL A 156 -0.23 18.55 -3.04
N GLN A 157 0.76 19.30 -2.55
CA GLN A 157 0.81 20.77 -2.72
C GLN A 157 0.81 21.18 -4.19
N ARG A 158 1.65 20.52 -5.00
CA ARG A 158 1.76 20.81 -6.43
C ARG A 158 0.48 20.49 -7.18
N GLU A 159 -0.13 19.34 -6.90
CA GLU A 159 -1.35 18.86 -7.57
C GLU A 159 -2.55 19.78 -7.31
N HIS A 160 -2.70 20.29 -6.09
CA HIS A 160 -3.85 21.12 -5.69
C HIS A 160 -3.58 22.63 -5.79
N HIS A 161 -2.49 23.03 -6.46
CA HIS A 161 -2.06 24.44 -6.60
C HIS A 161 -2.03 25.23 -5.28
N LEU A 162 -1.80 24.53 -4.18
CA LEU A 162 -1.68 25.18 -2.90
C LEU A 162 -0.30 25.84 -2.87
N GLY A 163 -0.26 27.15 -2.62
CA GLY A 163 0.94 27.76 -2.02
C GLY A 163 1.34 26.98 -0.76
N ARG A 164 2.50 27.27 -0.15
CA ARG A 164 3.15 26.55 0.98
C ARG A 164 2.28 26.16 2.21
N THR A 165 0.99 26.46 2.24
CA THR A 165 0.05 26.27 3.34
C THR A 165 -0.64 24.90 3.30
N ILE A 166 0.05 23.82 3.69
CA ILE A 166 -0.61 22.60 4.20
C ILE A 166 -0.42 22.57 5.72
N LYS A 167 -1.51 22.48 6.47
CA LYS A 167 -1.48 22.26 7.92
C LYS A 167 -1.37 20.76 8.17
N ALA A 168 -0.16 20.27 8.47
CA ALA A 168 0.03 18.91 8.98
C ALA A 168 -0.47 18.85 10.43
N ARG A 169 -1.38 17.92 10.75
CA ARG A 169 -1.79 17.61 12.13
C ARG A 169 -1.85 16.10 12.30
N SER A 170 -1.23 15.60 13.36
CA SER A 170 -1.48 14.23 13.86
C SER A 170 -2.82 14.21 14.59
N TYR A 171 -3.61 13.17 14.33
CA TYR A 171 -4.82 12.88 15.09
C TYR A 171 -4.76 11.43 15.57
N HIS A 172 -4.93 11.22 16.88
CA HIS A 172 -5.07 9.90 17.47
C HIS A 172 -6.56 9.50 17.48
N GLU A 173 -6.85 8.31 16.97
CA GLU A 173 -8.06 7.58 17.34
C GLU A 173 -7.71 6.80 18.62
N SER A 174 -8.15 7.34 19.76
CA SER A 174 -8.22 6.56 21.00
C SER A 174 -9.43 5.65 20.89
N HIS A 175 -9.20 4.35 20.72
CA HIS A 175 -10.23 3.33 20.95
C HIS A 175 -10.48 3.16 22.45
#